data_AF-A0AAV1U8X2-F1
#
_entry.id   AF-A0AAV1U8X2-F1
#
_cell.length_a   1.000
_cell.length_b   1.000
_cell.length_c   1.000
_cell.angle_alpha   90.00
_cell.angle_beta   90.00
_cell.angle_gamma   90.00
#
_symmetry.space_group_name_H-M   'P 1'
#
loop_
_entity.id
_entity.type
_entity.pdbx_description
1 polymer ?
#
loop_
_entity_poly.entity_id
_entity_poly.type
_entity_poly.pdbx_seq_one_letter_code
_entity_poly.pdbx_strand_id
1 'polypeptide(L)'
;MQVTRKNSKQVVMTADPVDGIYWLRSPQRSTDAATHNGAIDFRTRMGHATFEVLRKMVATGMIKDAKAPLNSTGPSVCRGCQQGKMVQKPFPTNRDKRQYGVFELLHFDICGPMEQVSISSSRY
;
A
#
# COMPACT_ATOMS: atom_id res chain seq x y z
N MET A 1 9.11 -18.90 -25.93
CA MET A 1 9.92 -17.67 -25.95
C MET A 1 11.12 -17.82 -25.01
N GLN A 2 12.30 -17.31 -25.37
CA GLN A 2 13.48 -17.29 -24.48
C GLN A 2 13.78 -15.83 -24.10
N VAL A 3 14.04 -15.59 -22.81
CA VAL A 3 14.41 -14.28 -22.27
C VAL A 3 15.92 -14.28 -22.04
N THR A 4 16.65 -13.45 -22.78
CA THR A 4 18.11 -13.31 -22.67
C THR A 4 18.47 -12.08 -21.84
N ARG A 5 19.65 -12.11 -21.20
CA ARG A 5 20.18 -10.94 -20.47
C ARG A 5 20.48 -9.84 -21.48
N LYS A 6 20.15 -8.58 -21.16
CA LYS A 6 20.23 -7.43 -22.10
C LYS A 6 21.59 -7.28 -22.83
N ASN A 7 22.69 -7.71 -22.19
CA ASN A 7 24.06 -7.59 -22.73
C ASN A 7 24.75 -8.96 -22.91
N SER A 8 24.00 -10.07 -23.00
CA SER A 8 24.57 -11.40 -23.18
C SER A 8 23.60 -12.34 -23.90
N LYS A 9 24.12 -13.27 -24.71
CA LYS A 9 23.33 -14.36 -25.31
C LYS A 9 22.93 -15.44 -24.29
N GLN A 10 23.27 -15.26 -23.02
CA GLN A 10 22.85 -16.14 -21.94
C GLN A 10 21.33 -16.07 -21.75
N VAL A 11 20.66 -17.20 -21.95
CA VAL A 11 19.25 -17.39 -21.65
C VAL A 11 19.08 -17.38 -20.14
N VAL A 12 18.26 -16.47 -19.65
CA VAL A 12 17.95 -16.30 -18.22
C VAL A 12 16.66 -17.03 -17.86
N MET A 13 15.71 -17.11 -18.79
CA MET A 13 14.44 -17.77 -18.55
C MET A 13 13.79 -18.25 -19.86
N THR A 14 12.98 -19.29 -19.77
CA THR A 14 12.23 -19.86 -20.89
C THR A 14 10.75 -19.71 -20.60
N ALA A 15 9.92 -19.44 -21.60
CA ALA A 15 8.48 -19.26 -21.46
C ALA A 15 7.71 -20.07 -22.52
N ASP A 16 6.59 -20.64 -22.14
CA ASP A 16 5.69 -21.41 -23.00
C ASP A 16 4.45 -20.58 -23.35
N PRO A 17 4.04 -20.52 -24.62
CA PRO A 17 2.79 -19.87 -25.00
C PRO A 17 1.59 -20.73 -24.57
N VAL A 18 0.65 -20.13 -23.85
CA VAL A 18 -0.65 -20.71 -23.47
C VAL A 18 -1.70 -19.61 -23.56
N ASP A 19 -2.78 -19.82 -24.31
CA ASP A 19 -3.90 -18.86 -24.46
C ASP A 19 -3.48 -17.43 -24.85
N GLY A 20 -2.49 -17.29 -25.72
CA GLY A 20 -2.00 -15.99 -26.20
C GLY A 20 -1.11 -15.23 -25.20
N ILE A 21 -0.81 -15.82 -24.04
CA ILE A 21 0.15 -15.30 -23.06
C ILE A 21 1.33 -16.25 -22.88
N TYR A 22 2.50 -15.71 -22.53
CA TYR A 22 3.71 -16.51 -22.30
C TYR A 22 3.90 -16.81 -20.81
N TRP A 23 3.75 -18.08 -20.43
CA TRP A 23 3.99 -18.57 -19.08
C TRP A 23 5.46 -18.90 -18.88
N LEU A 24 6.09 -18.25 -17.91
CA LEU A 24 7.50 -18.48 -17.62
C LEU A 24 7.69 -19.83 -16.92
N ARG A 25 8.60 -20.67 -17.46
CA ARG A 25 9.08 -21.88 -16.78
C ARG A 25 9.93 -21.47 -15.59
N SER A 26 9.30 -21.29 -14.45
CA SER A 26 10.00 -21.20 -13.17
C SER A 26 10.17 -22.61 -12.61
N PRO A 27 11.35 -22.97 -12.06
CA PRO A 27 11.41 -24.10 -11.15
C PRO A 27 10.40 -23.85 -10.03
N GLN A 28 9.70 -24.89 -9.61
CA GLN A 28 8.65 -24.89 -8.60
C GLN A 28 9.22 -24.46 -7.24
N ARG A 29 9.53 -23.16 -7.13
CA ARG A 29 9.90 -22.51 -5.88
C ARG A 29 8.57 -22.16 -5.23
N SER A 30 8.36 -22.71 -4.04
CA SER A 30 7.26 -22.33 -3.16
C SER A 30 7.13 -20.80 -3.18
N THR A 31 6.02 -20.28 -3.70
CA THR A 31 5.66 -18.86 -3.63
C THR A 31 5.61 -18.38 -2.18
N ASP A 32 5.47 -19.33 -1.26
CA ASP A 32 5.30 -19.11 0.17
C ASP A 32 6.64 -19.08 0.91
N ALA A 33 7.77 -19.27 0.22
CA ALA A 33 9.10 -19.20 0.82
C ALA A 33 9.54 -17.74 0.92
N ALA A 34 9.63 -17.23 2.14
CA ALA A 34 10.21 -15.92 2.37
C ALA A 34 11.71 -15.98 2.04
N THR A 35 12.12 -15.32 0.95
CA THR A 35 13.54 -15.00 0.74
C THR A 35 13.97 -14.09 1.90
N HIS A 36 15.19 -14.29 2.43
CA HIS A 36 15.77 -13.57 3.58
C HIS A 36 15.91 -12.05 3.33
N ASN A 37 14.77 -11.38 3.23
CA ASN A 37 14.63 -9.95 2.99
C ASN A 37 14.02 -9.34 4.25
N GLY A 38 14.40 -8.11 4.57
CA GLY A 38 13.98 -7.44 5.80
C GLY A 38 12.46 -7.38 5.94
N ALA A 39 11.97 -7.18 7.17
CA ALA A 39 10.53 -7.15 7.47
C ALA A 39 9.71 -6.18 6.61
N ILE A 40 10.34 -5.09 6.12
CA ILE A 40 9.73 -4.11 5.23
C ILE A 40 9.53 -4.65 3.81
N ASP A 41 10.48 -5.39 3.26
CA ASP A 41 10.37 -5.96 1.91
C ASP A 41 9.28 -7.03 1.88
N PHE A 42 9.25 -7.87 2.90
CA PHE A 42 8.21 -8.87 3.08
C PHE A 42 6.82 -8.23 3.18
N ARG A 43 6.69 -7.17 3.99
CA ARG A 43 5.46 -6.38 4.07
C ARG A 43 5.06 -5.79 2.72
N THR A 44 6.01 -5.26 1.97
CA THR A 44 5.75 -4.64 0.65
C THR A 44 5.25 -5.68 -0.34
N ARG A 45 5.84 -6.88 -0.36
CA ARG A 45 5.37 -8.03 -1.17
C ARG A 45 3.97 -8.50 -0.78
N MET A 46 3.63 -8.43 0.50
CA MET A 46 2.30 -8.79 1.02
C MET A 46 1.30 -7.61 0.98
N GLY A 47 1.48 -6.65 0.06
CA GLY A 47 0.52 -5.57 -0.15
C GLY A 47 0.41 -4.60 1.03
N HIS A 48 1.51 -4.32 1.72
CA HIS A 48 1.55 -3.42 2.87
C HIS A 48 0.70 -3.85 4.09
N ALA A 49 0.42 -5.16 4.21
CA ALA A 49 -0.26 -5.76 5.35
C ALA A 49 0.34 -5.32 6.71
N THR A 50 -0.50 -5.25 7.75
CA THR A 50 -0.03 -4.86 9.08
C THR A 50 0.94 -5.90 9.63
N PHE A 51 1.86 -5.48 10.51
CA PHE A 51 2.79 -6.41 11.15
C PHE A 51 2.06 -7.49 11.95
N GLU A 52 0.86 -7.20 12.47
CA GLU A 52 0.02 -8.19 13.14
C GLU A 52 -0.46 -9.29 12.19
N VAL A 53 -0.93 -8.91 10.99
CA VAL A 53 -1.34 -9.88 9.96
C VAL A 53 -0.14 -10.74 9.55
N LEU A 54 1.02 -10.12 9.31
CA LEU A 54 2.25 -10.84 8.96
C LEU A 54 2.69 -11.80 10.09
N ARG A 55 2.60 -11.37 11.35
CA ARG A 55 2.89 -12.24 12.51
C ARG A 55 1.93 -13.42 12.58
N LYS A 56 0.62 -13.20 12.36
CA LYS A 56 -0.37 -14.28 12.32
C LYS A 56 -0.10 -15.26 11.19
N MET A 57 0.23 -14.78 10.00
CA MET A 57 0.55 -15.64 8.84
C MET A 57 1.79 -16.52 9.10
N VAL A 58 2.82 -15.97 9.74
CA VAL A 58 4.00 -16.75 10.13
C VAL A 58 3.65 -17.74 11.24
N ALA A 59 2.93 -17.31 12.28
CA ALA A 59 2.56 -18.17 13.41
C ALA A 59 1.63 -19.33 13.00
N THR A 60 0.77 -19.12 12.00
CA THR A 60 -0.16 -20.14 11.46
C THR A 60 0.48 -21.02 10.38
N GLY A 61 1.77 -20.82 10.06
CA GLY A 61 2.47 -21.61 9.06
C GLY A 61 2.03 -21.34 7.61
N MET A 62 1.26 -20.27 7.36
CA MET A 62 0.87 -19.86 6.00
C MET A 62 2.06 -19.39 5.17
N ILE A 63 3.16 -19.02 5.81
CA ILE A 63 4.38 -18.54 5.16
C ILE A 63 5.54 -19.39 5.67
N LYS A 64 6.18 -20.11 4.75
CA LYS A 64 7.29 -21.02 5.04
C LYS A 64 8.60 -20.24 5.09
N ASP A 65 9.48 -20.65 5.99
CA ASP A 65 10.85 -20.13 6.11
C ASP A 65 10.97 -18.62 6.42
N ALA A 66 9.85 -17.96 6.76
CA ALA A 66 9.86 -16.60 7.24
C ALA A 66 10.40 -16.55 8.66
N LYS A 67 11.58 -15.95 8.84
CA LYS A 67 11.94 -15.39 10.13
C LYS A 67 10.85 -14.38 10.47
N ALA A 68 10.07 -14.65 11.52
CA ALA A 68 9.07 -13.71 12.00
C ALA A 68 9.72 -12.30 12.10
N PRO A 69 8.98 -11.20 11.87
CA PRO A 69 9.39 -9.86 12.23
C PRO A 69 9.47 -9.76 13.75
N LEU A 70 10.40 -10.51 14.33
CA LEU A 70 10.64 -10.69 15.74
C LEU A 70 11.48 -9.48 16.12
N ASN A 71 10.82 -8.54 16.77
CA ASN A 71 11.45 -7.59 17.66
C ASN A 71 12.52 -6.71 16.99
N SER A 72 12.22 -6.11 15.83
CA SER A 72 12.97 -4.91 15.45
C SER A 72 12.65 -3.84 16.50
N THR A 73 13.60 -3.59 17.39
CA THR A 73 13.62 -2.50 18.35
C THR A 73 13.54 -1.18 17.59
N GLY A 74 12.31 -0.74 17.32
CA GLY A 74 12.01 0.48 16.58
C GLY A 74 10.95 0.26 15.49
N PRO A 75 10.04 1.23 15.30
CA PRO A 75 9.08 1.16 14.22
C PRO A 75 9.88 1.23 12.91
N SER A 76 10.03 0.11 12.22
CA SER A 76 10.43 0.15 10.82
C SER A 76 9.25 0.77 10.07
N VAL A 77 9.32 2.09 9.89
CA VAL A 77 8.29 2.86 9.20
C VAL A 77 8.42 2.53 7.72
N CYS A 78 7.47 1.76 7.19
CA CYS A 78 7.36 1.58 5.76
C CYS A 78 6.94 2.90 5.12
N ARG A 79 7.79 3.48 4.26
CA ARG A 79 7.52 4.76 3.58
C ARG A 79 6.15 4.78 2.89
N GLY A 80 5.80 3.71 2.17
CA GLY A 80 4.50 3.61 1.48
C GLY A 80 3.32 3.57 2.46
N CYS A 81 3.48 2.91 3.61
CA CYS A 81 2.44 2.91 4.65
C CYS A 81 2.34 4.27 5.35
N GLN A 82 3.46 4.95 5.60
CA GLN A 82 3.43 6.29 6.17
C GLN A 82 2.66 7.23 5.24
N GLN A 83 3.00 7.25 3.95
CA GLN A 83 2.35 8.12 2.99
C GLN A 83 0.87 7.75 2.75
N GLY A 84 0.52 6.46 2.74
CA GLY A 84 -0.84 5.99 2.43
C GLY A 84 -1.76 5.75 3.63
N LYS A 85 -1.23 5.66 4.85
CA LYS A 85 -2.00 5.39 6.09
C LYS A 85 -1.83 6.48 7.15
N MET A 86 -1.27 7.63 6.80
CA MET A 86 -1.27 8.81 7.66
C MET A 86 -2.72 9.23 7.91
N VAL A 87 -3.18 9.05 9.14
CA VAL A 87 -4.47 9.57 9.58
C VAL A 87 -4.26 11.01 10.05
N GLN A 88 -5.10 11.93 9.58
CA GLN A 88 -5.15 13.27 10.13
C GLN A 88 -5.62 13.16 11.59
N LYS A 89 -4.79 13.62 12.54
CA LYS A 89 -5.21 13.69 13.95
C LYS A 89 -6.43 14.62 14.05
N PRO A 90 -7.35 14.37 15.00
CA PRO A 90 -8.46 15.29 15.25
C PRO A 90 -7.93 16.71 15.44
N PHE A 91 -8.67 17.70 14.91
CA PHE A 91 -8.38 19.09 15.23
C PHE A 91 -8.49 19.30 16.74
N PRO A 92 -7.57 20.07 17.35
CA PRO A 92 -7.63 20.33 18.77
C PRO A 92 -8.94 21.04 19.12
N THR A 93 -9.62 20.57 20.17
CA THR A 93 -10.82 21.24 20.66
C THR A 93 -10.45 22.59 21.25
N ASN A 94 -11.00 23.67 20.68
CA ASN A 94 -10.85 25.00 21.25
C ASN A 94 -11.78 25.13 22.48
N ARG A 95 -11.21 24.99 23.69
CA ARG A 95 -11.94 25.14 24.96
C ARG A 95 -12.38 26.57 25.23
N ASP A 96 -11.67 27.54 24.66
CA ASP A 96 -11.96 28.97 24.77
C ASP A 96 -12.84 29.46 23.61
N LYS A 97 -13.47 28.53 22.86
CA LYS A 97 -14.37 28.90 21.77
C LYS A 97 -15.53 29.71 22.33
N ARG A 98 -15.64 30.96 21.88
CA ARG A 98 -16.72 31.87 22.24
C ARG A 98 -18.08 31.19 22.01
N GLN A 99 -18.94 31.27 23.03
CA GLN A 99 -20.35 30.91 22.89
C GLN A 99 -21.06 32.08 22.23
N TYR A 100 -21.81 31.78 21.16
CA TYR A 100 -22.57 32.76 20.40
C TYR A 100 -24.04 32.64 20.79
N GLY A 101 -24.67 33.76 21.15
CA GLY A 101 -26.11 33.88 21.25
C GLY A 101 -26.79 33.78 19.88
N VAL A 102 -28.12 33.82 19.87
CA VAL A 102 -28.92 33.74 18.64
C VAL A 102 -28.55 34.91 17.71
N PHE A 103 -28.18 34.61 16.45
CA PHE A 103 -27.73 35.57 15.43
C PHE A 103 -26.43 36.35 15.72
N GLU A 104 -25.63 35.95 16.72
CA GLU A 104 -24.35 36.61 16.97
C GLU A 104 -23.22 36.19 16.01
N LEU A 105 -23.36 35.02 15.36
CA LEU A 105 -22.42 34.56 14.35
C LEU A 105 -23.15 33.88 13.19
N LEU A 106 -22.99 34.45 12.00
CA LEU A 106 -23.47 33.88 10.75
C LEU A 106 -22.25 33.51 9.91
N HIS A 107 -22.18 32.24 9.49
CA HIS A 107 -21.20 31.78 8.52
C HIS A 107 -21.86 31.80 7.14
N PHE A 108 -21.29 32.57 6.22
CA PHE A 108 -21.67 32.54 4.83
C PHE A 108 -20.53 31.94 4.04
N ASP A 109 -20.86 31.01 3.17
CA ASP A 109 -19.94 30.47 2.18
C ASP A 109 -20.52 30.77 0.80
N ILE A 110 -19.64 31.04 -0.16
CA ILE A 110 -20.04 31.27 -1.53
C ILE A 110 -19.98 29.92 -2.22
N CYS A 111 -21.15 29.34 -2.48
CA CYS A 111 -21.25 28.09 -3.22
C CYS A 111 -20.97 28.35 -4.72
N GLY A 112 -20.05 27.57 -5.27
CA GLY A 112 -19.47 27.84 -6.57
C GLY A 112 -19.67 26.74 -7.59
N PRO A 113 -20.91 26.54 -8.01
CA PRO A 113 -21.18 26.31 -9.41
C PRO A 113 -22.32 27.12 -9.98
N MET A 114 -21.91 28.29 -10.38
CA MET A 114 -21.79 28.56 -11.79
C MET A 114 -22.90 27.97 -12.66
N GLU A 115 -23.62 28.90 -13.27
CA GLU A 115 -24.62 28.67 -14.31
C GLU A 115 -24.12 27.77 -15.46
N GLN A 116 -22.79 27.65 -15.63
CA GLN A 116 -22.12 26.71 -16.55
C GLN A 116 -21.58 25.44 -15.87
N VAL A 117 -21.63 24.33 -16.62
CA VAL A 117 -21.04 23.03 -16.25
C VAL A 117 -19.51 23.06 -16.30
N SER A 118 -18.88 22.37 -15.37
CA SER A 118 -17.48 21.97 -15.52
C SER A 118 -17.32 20.86 -16.57
N ILE A 119 -16.10 20.69 -17.05
CA ILE A 119 -15.70 19.71 -18.06
C ILE A 119 -15.88 18.25 -17.58
N SER A 120 -15.87 17.99 -16.26
CA SER A 120 -16.15 16.66 -15.70
C SER A 120 -17.65 16.41 -15.45
N SER A 121 -18.52 17.31 -15.94
CA SER A 121 -19.97 17.35 -15.66
C SER A 121 -20.34 17.76 -14.23
N SER A 122 -19.38 18.21 -13.40
CA SER A 122 -19.67 18.83 -12.10
C SER A 122 -20.17 20.26 -12.31
N ARG A 123 -21.11 20.71 -11.52
CA ARG A 123 -21.38 22.11 -11.28
C ARG A 123 -21.20 22.20 -9.79
N TYR A 124 -19.96 22.27 -9.27
CA TYR A 124 -19.51 22.81 -7.95
C TYR A 124 -17.98 22.67 -7.86
#